data_AF-A0A0F9FPA3-F1
#
_entry.id   AF-A0A0F9FPA3-F1
#
_cell.length_a   1.000
_cell.length_b   1.000
_cell.length_c   1.000
_cell.angle_alpha   90.00
_cell.angle_beta   90.00
_cell.angle_gamma   90.00
#
_symmetry.space_group_name_H-M   'P 1'
#
loop_
_entity.id
_entity.type
_entity.pdbx_description
1 polymer ?
#
loop_
_entity_poly.entity_id
_entity_poly.type
_entity_poly.pdbx_seq_one_letter_code
_entity_poly.pdbx_strand_id
1 'polypeptide(L)'
;MSGFLKSVPAGGVATSAIVPDTGATGDGYLTFFTGVGRNIAGDNDLYFDRATHNLTLGGGGQLLLGDGTVANPGIAFAAEPNTGMYLNSANVIRVGLNGFARWDFSAGGFSAVATNGPVVRGVMTTSTDPGFAPNKNDPNTGIGWAGNELLSLIANNFETVRIGESAIDAYGSLMIHGTDTADE
;
A
#
# COMPACT_ATOMS: atom_id res chain seq x y z
N MET A 1 -8.67 -31.89 46.48
CA MET A 1 -8.13 -30.62 45.96
C MET A 1 -9.28 -29.86 45.34
N SER A 2 -9.85 -28.94 46.11
CA SER A 2 -11.02 -28.14 45.75
C SER A 2 -10.58 -26.69 45.80
N GLY A 3 -10.65 -25.99 44.68
CA GLY A 3 -10.53 -24.54 44.66
C GLY A 3 -9.90 -24.02 43.38
N PHE A 4 -10.71 -23.76 42.35
CA PHE A 4 -10.34 -22.84 41.26
C PHE A 4 -11.55 -22.15 40.59
N LEU A 5 -12.66 -21.97 41.30
CA LEU A 5 -13.72 -21.05 40.88
C LEU A 5 -14.21 -20.29 42.10
N LYS A 6 -13.87 -18.99 42.17
CA LYS A 6 -14.53 -18.06 43.09
C LYS A 6 -15.95 -17.90 42.56
N SER A 7 -16.95 -18.35 43.32
CA SER A 7 -18.35 -18.18 42.93
C SER A 7 -18.65 -16.70 42.69
N VAL A 8 -19.14 -16.38 41.50
CA VAL A 8 -19.71 -15.07 41.22
C VAL A 8 -21.02 -14.99 42.01
N PRO A 9 -21.24 -13.96 42.84
CA PRO A 9 -22.51 -13.80 43.55
C PRO A 9 -23.67 -13.76 42.55
N ALA A 10 -24.83 -14.31 42.92
CA ALA A 10 -26.03 -14.22 42.09
C ALA A 10 -26.35 -12.74 41.81
N GLY A 11 -26.25 -12.33 40.53
CA GLY A 11 -26.40 -10.94 40.09
C GLY A 11 -25.09 -10.19 39.77
N GLY A 12 -23.92 -10.80 39.98
CA GLY A 12 -22.63 -10.25 39.57
C GLY A 12 -22.34 -10.50 38.10
N VAL A 13 -21.99 -9.46 37.33
CA VAL A 13 -21.40 -9.64 36.00
C VAL A 13 -19.97 -10.14 36.20
N ALA A 14 -19.66 -11.34 35.72
CA ALA A 14 -18.28 -11.78 35.61
C ALA A 14 -17.57 -10.82 34.64
N THR A 15 -16.72 -9.93 35.16
CA THR A 15 -16.05 -8.94 34.33
C THR A 15 -14.82 -9.53 33.62
N SER A 16 -14.14 -10.53 34.20
CA SER A 16 -13.02 -11.20 33.55
C SER A 16 -13.20 -12.71 33.44
N ALA A 17 -12.91 -13.24 32.25
CA ALA A 17 -12.62 -14.66 32.04
C ALA A 17 -11.10 -14.78 31.87
N ILE A 18 -10.45 -15.54 32.76
CA ILE A 18 -9.04 -15.90 32.64
C ILE A 18 -9.03 -17.26 31.96
N VAL A 19 -8.49 -17.34 30.73
CA VAL A 19 -8.19 -18.62 30.09
C VAL A 19 -6.80 -19.04 30.57
N PRO A 20 -6.64 -20.18 31.28
CA PRO A 20 -5.34 -20.67 31.71
C PRO A 20 -4.53 -21.11 30.49
N ASP A 21 -3.33 -20.56 30.38
CA ASP A 21 -2.28 -21.03 29.48
C ASP A 21 -1.83 -22.43 29.91
N THR A 22 -1.79 -23.37 28.96
CA THR A 22 -1.34 -24.75 29.23
C THR A 22 0.13 -24.97 28.86
N GLY A 23 0.83 -23.94 28.35
CA GLY A 23 2.24 -23.97 28.01
C GLY A 23 2.55 -24.85 26.79
N ALA A 24 1.57 -25.15 25.94
CA ALA A 24 1.76 -25.94 24.73
C ALA A 24 2.09 -25.02 23.55
N THR A 25 3.10 -25.34 22.75
CA THR A 25 3.37 -24.58 21.51
C THR A 25 2.15 -24.66 20.58
N GLY A 26 1.39 -23.57 20.44
CA GLY A 26 0.26 -23.48 19.50
C GLY A 26 -1.05 -22.89 20.04
N ASP A 27 -1.12 -22.44 21.29
CA ASP A 27 -2.26 -21.67 21.80
C ASP A 27 -2.08 -20.16 21.56
N GLY A 28 -2.90 -19.59 20.67
CA GLY A 28 -2.95 -18.13 20.48
C GLY A 28 -3.56 -17.45 21.70
N TYR A 29 -2.82 -16.52 22.32
CA TYR A 29 -3.26 -15.82 23.52
C TYR A 29 -4.25 -14.69 23.18
N LEU A 30 -5.32 -14.57 23.97
CA LEU A 30 -6.26 -13.45 23.93
C LEU A 30 -6.51 -12.95 25.35
N THR A 31 -5.85 -11.86 25.74
CA THR A 31 -5.97 -11.26 27.08
C THR A 31 -7.00 -10.13 27.06
N PHE A 32 -8.08 -10.26 27.83
CA PHE A 32 -9.03 -9.18 28.09
C PHE A 32 -8.90 -8.68 29.53
N PHE A 33 -8.47 -7.43 29.74
CA PHE A 33 -8.41 -6.82 31.07
C PHE A 33 -9.76 -6.19 31.45
N THR A 34 -10.25 -6.51 32.64
CA THR A 34 -11.29 -5.71 33.31
C THR A 34 -10.81 -5.26 34.69
N GLY A 35 -10.08 -4.16 34.70
CA GLY A 35 -9.65 -3.46 35.91
C GLY A 35 -9.30 -2.01 35.59
N VAL A 36 -9.44 -1.12 36.58
CA VAL A 36 -8.93 0.26 36.47
C VAL A 36 -7.41 0.22 36.59
N GLY A 37 -6.73 0.54 35.48
CA GLY A 37 -5.28 0.41 35.32
C GLY A 37 -4.96 -0.19 33.95
N ARG A 38 -5.02 0.64 32.90
CA ARG A 38 -4.82 0.24 31.49
C ARG A 38 -3.36 -0.02 31.10
N ASN A 39 -2.49 -0.31 32.07
CA ASN A 39 -1.06 -0.52 31.82
C ASN A 39 -0.65 -1.83 32.48
N ILE A 40 -0.33 -2.85 31.68
CA ILE A 40 0.80 -3.70 32.05
C ILE A 40 1.98 -2.72 32.08
N ALA A 41 2.68 -2.62 33.21
CA ALA A 41 3.88 -1.81 33.25
C ALA A 41 4.87 -2.40 32.22
N GLY A 42 5.01 -1.73 31.07
CA GLY A 42 6.02 -2.07 30.06
C GLY A 42 5.58 -2.85 28.81
N ASP A 43 4.30 -2.90 28.40
CA ASP A 43 3.82 -2.88 26.99
C ASP A 43 2.32 -3.27 26.84
N ASN A 44 1.63 -2.75 25.81
CA ASN A 44 0.24 -3.09 25.46
C ASN A 44 0.21 -3.99 24.22
N ASP A 45 0.41 -5.30 24.36
CA ASP A 45 0.62 -6.19 23.20
C ASP A 45 -0.58 -6.29 22.22
N LEU A 46 -1.83 -6.10 22.69
CA LEU A 46 -3.03 -6.09 21.84
C LEU A 46 -4.18 -5.30 22.49
N TYR A 47 -4.58 -4.15 21.94
CA TYR A 47 -5.67 -3.31 22.46
C TYR A 47 -6.77 -3.08 21.41
N PHE A 48 -8.01 -3.51 21.73
CA PHE A 48 -9.20 -3.24 20.93
C PHE A 48 -9.99 -2.07 21.52
N ASP A 49 -10.08 -0.94 20.82
CA ASP A 49 -10.94 0.17 21.20
C ASP A 49 -12.28 0.07 20.48
N ARG A 50 -13.33 -0.31 21.21
CA ARG A 50 -14.68 -0.44 20.64
C ARG A 50 -15.39 0.89 20.37
N ALA A 51 -14.95 1.97 20.98
CA ALA A 51 -15.53 3.29 20.73
C ALA A 51 -14.98 3.87 19.42
N THR A 52 -13.70 3.62 19.12
CA THR A 52 -13.03 4.12 17.92
C THR A 52 -12.82 3.06 16.82
N HIS A 53 -13.19 1.81 17.07
CA HIS A 53 -13.01 0.66 16.18
C HIS A 53 -11.55 0.38 15.80
N ASN A 54 -10.62 0.62 16.72
CA ASN A 54 -9.19 0.45 16.49
C ASN A 54 -8.64 -0.84 17.10
N LEU A 55 -7.66 -1.42 16.42
CA LEU A 55 -6.79 -2.47 16.94
C LEU A 55 -5.35 -1.96 17.00
N THR A 56 -4.73 -1.97 18.18
CA THR A 56 -3.34 -1.54 18.41
C THR A 56 -2.48 -2.72 18.84
N LEU A 57 -1.30 -2.87 18.24
CA LEU A 57 -0.22 -3.77 18.69
C LEU A 57 0.85 -2.93 19.38
N GLY A 58 1.20 -3.25 20.63
CA GLY A 58 2.27 -2.57 21.38
C GLY A 58 3.66 -3.15 21.09
N GLY A 59 4.70 -2.57 21.71
CA GLY A 59 6.05 -3.13 21.72
C GLY A 59 6.79 -3.23 20.37
N GLY A 60 6.26 -2.65 19.29
CA GLY A 60 6.84 -2.78 17.93
C GLY A 60 6.43 -4.07 17.19
N GLY A 61 5.38 -4.76 17.63
CA GLY A 61 4.84 -5.93 16.94
C GLY A 61 4.29 -5.64 15.54
N GLN A 62 4.30 -6.65 14.65
CA GLN A 62 3.76 -6.56 13.29
C GLN A 62 2.41 -7.27 13.19
N LEU A 63 1.44 -6.64 12.51
CA LEU A 63 0.23 -7.33 12.07
C LEU A 63 0.55 -8.17 10.85
N LEU A 64 0.59 -9.50 11.03
CA LEU A 64 0.75 -10.44 9.93
C LEU A 64 -0.63 -10.85 9.40
N LEU A 65 -0.87 -10.54 8.13
CA LEU A 65 -2.07 -10.97 7.41
C LEU A 65 -1.68 -12.12 6.48
N GLY A 66 -2.63 -13.02 6.21
CA GLY A 66 -2.44 -13.99 5.13
C GLY A 66 -2.31 -13.27 3.79
N ASP A 67 -1.57 -13.86 2.84
CA ASP A 67 -1.27 -13.27 1.54
C ASP A 67 -2.53 -12.79 0.81
N GLY A 68 -3.64 -13.53 0.94
CA GLY A 68 -4.89 -13.22 0.26
C GLY A 68 -4.84 -13.51 -1.23
N THR A 69 -5.93 -13.18 -1.92
CA THR A 69 -6.05 -13.32 -3.38
C THR A 69 -6.83 -12.15 -3.95
N VAL A 70 -6.91 -12.05 -5.27
CA VAL A 70 -7.76 -11.04 -5.92
C VAL A 70 -9.24 -11.15 -5.55
N ALA A 71 -9.74 -12.37 -5.30
CA ALA A 71 -11.13 -12.63 -4.95
C ALA A 71 -11.38 -12.49 -3.43
N ASN A 72 -10.34 -12.60 -2.61
CA ASN A 72 -10.39 -12.50 -1.16
C ASN A 72 -9.11 -11.82 -0.64
N PRO A 73 -9.02 -10.47 -0.69
CA PRO A 73 -7.83 -9.74 -0.28
C PRO A 73 -7.55 -9.86 1.22
N GLY A 74 -6.29 -9.76 1.63
CA GLY A 74 -5.90 -9.79 3.05
C GLY A 74 -6.40 -8.57 3.83
N ILE A 75 -6.49 -7.42 3.17
CA ILE A 75 -7.16 -6.21 3.67
C ILE A 75 -8.33 -5.92 2.74
N ALA A 76 -9.56 -6.05 3.22
CA ALA A 76 -10.78 -5.87 2.43
C ALA A 76 -11.85 -5.09 3.20
N PHE A 77 -12.92 -4.70 2.50
CA PHE A 77 -14.03 -3.96 3.09
C PHE A 77 -15.25 -4.87 3.28
N ALA A 78 -15.92 -4.80 4.42
CA ALA A 78 -17.02 -5.72 4.76
C ALA A 78 -18.18 -5.70 3.74
N ALA A 79 -18.48 -4.53 3.15
CA ALA A 79 -19.49 -4.39 2.11
C ALA A 79 -19.02 -4.89 0.73
N GLU A 80 -17.71 -4.92 0.50
CA GLU A 80 -17.07 -5.24 -0.79
C GLU A 80 -15.88 -6.18 -0.54
N PRO A 81 -16.12 -7.45 -0.16
CA PRO A 81 -15.07 -8.37 0.31
C PRO A 81 -14.06 -8.77 -0.78
N ASN A 82 -14.34 -8.43 -2.05
CA ASN A 82 -13.47 -8.64 -3.20
C ASN A 82 -12.69 -7.37 -3.61
N THR A 83 -12.76 -6.30 -2.80
CA THR A 83 -12.07 -5.03 -3.00
C THR A 83 -11.09 -4.79 -1.87
N GLY A 84 -9.81 -4.59 -2.18
CA GLY A 84 -8.77 -4.57 -1.16
C GLY A 84 -7.34 -4.73 -1.66
N MET A 85 -6.44 -5.01 -0.72
CA MET A 85 -5.01 -5.26 -0.95
C MET A 85 -4.62 -6.69 -0.57
N TYR A 86 -3.75 -7.31 -1.37
CA TYR A 86 -3.22 -8.65 -1.14
C TYR A 86 -1.77 -8.76 -1.63
N LEU A 87 -1.04 -9.76 -1.14
CA LEU A 87 0.31 -10.07 -1.57
C LEU A 87 0.22 -11.00 -2.80
N ASN A 88 0.52 -10.46 -4.00
CA ASN A 88 0.42 -11.23 -5.24
C ASN A 88 1.62 -12.17 -5.44
N SER A 89 2.78 -11.75 -4.94
CA SER A 89 4.04 -12.49 -4.91
C SER A 89 4.95 -11.86 -3.88
N ALA A 90 6.10 -12.47 -3.59
CA ALA A 90 7.11 -11.89 -2.72
C ALA A 90 7.39 -10.42 -3.11
N ASN A 91 7.30 -9.51 -2.13
CA ASN A 91 7.55 -8.08 -2.26
C ASN A 91 6.64 -7.33 -3.25
N VAL A 92 5.47 -7.87 -3.61
CA VAL A 92 4.50 -7.21 -4.49
C VAL A 92 3.12 -7.17 -3.84
N ILE A 93 2.71 -5.97 -3.40
CA ILE A 93 1.34 -5.71 -2.94
C ILE A 93 0.50 -5.34 -4.16
N ARG A 94 -0.67 -5.97 -4.31
CA ARG A 94 -1.59 -5.73 -5.41
C ARG A 94 -2.94 -5.27 -4.90
N VAL A 95 -3.52 -4.30 -5.60
CA VAL A 95 -4.89 -3.82 -5.37
C VAL A 95 -5.85 -4.59 -6.27
N GLY A 96 -6.80 -5.26 -5.62
CA GLY A 96 -7.98 -5.86 -6.24
C GLY A 96 -9.17 -4.92 -6.12
N LEU A 97 -9.89 -4.67 -7.21
CA LEU A 97 -11.14 -3.91 -7.21
C LEU A 97 -12.23 -4.77 -7.83
N ASN A 98 -13.30 -5.04 -7.08
CA ASN A 98 -14.41 -5.89 -7.50
C ASN A 98 -13.95 -7.26 -8.04
N GLY A 99 -12.98 -7.90 -7.37
CA GLY A 99 -12.45 -9.20 -7.78
C GLY A 99 -11.46 -9.16 -8.96
N PHE A 100 -11.06 -7.98 -9.43
CA PHE A 100 -10.08 -7.83 -10.52
C PHE A 100 -8.79 -7.16 -10.06
N ALA A 101 -7.65 -7.68 -10.54
CA ALA A 101 -6.35 -7.08 -10.35
C ALA A 101 -6.24 -5.76 -11.15
N ARG A 102 -5.77 -4.68 -10.51
CA ARG A 102 -5.68 -3.35 -11.15
C ARG A 102 -4.31 -2.69 -11.02
N TRP A 103 -3.72 -2.68 -9.83
CA TRP A 103 -2.46 -1.98 -9.57
C TRP A 103 -1.50 -2.80 -8.72
N ASP A 104 -0.20 -2.68 -9.02
CA ASP A 104 0.92 -3.27 -8.29
C ASP A 104 1.77 -2.20 -7.63
N PHE A 105 2.17 -2.46 -6.39
CA PHE A 105 3.21 -1.75 -5.64
C PHE A 105 4.37 -2.72 -5.40
N SER A 106 5.56 -2.35 -5.86
CA SER A 106 6.77 -3.15 -5.72
C SER A 106 7.99 -2.25 -5.55
N ALA A 107 9.15 -2.85 -5.29
CA ALA A 107 10.43 -2.13 -5.34
C ALA A 107 10.70 -1.51 -6.73
N GLY A 108 10.12 -2.06 -7.80
CA GLY A 108 10.21 -1.49 -9.15
C GLY A 108 9.32 -0.28 -9.39
N GLY A 109 8.42 0.06 -8.46
CA GLY A 109 7.52 1.20 -8.52
C GLY A 109 6.04 0.83 -8.45
N PHE A 110 5.20 1.73 -8.95
CA PHE A 110 3.74 1.63 -8.98
C PHE A 110 3.27 1.44 -10.42
N SER A 111 2.68 0.29 -10.75
CA SER A 111 2.34 -0.07 -12.13
C SER A 111 0.94 -0.61 -12.27
N ALA A 112 0.30 -0.35 -13.41
CA ALA A 112 -0.96 -0.98 -13.73
C ALA A 112 -0.72 -2.48 -14.03
N VAL A 113 -1.65 -3.35 -13.66
CA VAL A 113 -1.52 -4.80 -13.92
C VAL A 113 -1.56 -5.11 -15.42
N ALA A 114 -2.33 -4.34 -16.19
CA ALA A 114 -2.40 -4.47 -17.65
C ALA A 114 -0.99 -4.44 -18.28
N THR A 115 -0.72 -5.37 -19.20
CA THR A 115 0.60 -5.57 -19.81
C THR A 115 1.17 -4.30 -20.44
N ASN A 116 0.34 -3.51 -21.13
CA ASN A 116 0.73 -2.24 -21.75
C ASN A 116 0.26 -1.01 -20.96
N GLY A 117 0.03 -1.16 -19.65
CA GLY A 117 -0.43 -0.07 -18.80
C GLY A 117 0.71 0.84 -18.32
N PRO A 118 0.36 1.97 -17.70
CA PRO A 118 1.33 2.95 -17.22
C PRO A 118 2.10 2.46 -15.98
N VAL A 119 3.27 3.04 -15.77
CA VAL A 119 4.09 2.83 -14.58
C VAL A 119 4.77 4.13 -14.11
N VAL A 120 4.79 4.32 -12.80
CA VAL A 120 5.73 5.18 -12.09
C VAL A 120 6.88 4.30 -11.63
N ARG A 121 8.07 4.49 -12.20
CA ARG A 121 9.23 3.62 -12.03
C ARG A 121 10.03 4.03 -10.80
N GLY A 122 10.45 3.06 -10.01
CA GLY A 122 11.38 3.24 -8.88
C GLY A 122 12.84 3.38 -9.35
N VAL A 123 13.12 4.34 -10.26
CA VAL A 123 14.45 4.57 -10.83
C VAL A 123 14.91 6.01 -10.59
N MET A 124 16.23 6.23 -10.69
CA MET A 124 16.77 7.59 -10.77
C MET A 124 16.43 8.16 -12.14
N THR A 125 15.45 9.05 -12.18
CA THR A 125 14.96 9.66 -13.42
C THR A 125 16.00 10.61 -14.00
N THR A 126 16.21 10.55 -15.32
CA THR A 126 17.17 11.40 -16.05
C THR A 126 16.57 11.92 -17.35
N SER A 127 17.36 12.61 -18.19
CA SER A 127 16.96 12.99 -19.54
C SER A 127 16.87 11.81 -20.53
N THR A 128 17.40 10.64 -20.18
CA THR A 128 17.42 9.45 -21.05
C THR A 128 16.83 8.19 -20.39
N ASP A 129 16.41 8.28 -19.12
CA ASP A 129 15.74 7.21 -18.37
C ASP A 129 14.47 7.77 -17.71
N PRO A 130 13.27 7.46 -18.24
CA PRO A 130 12.02 8.07 -17.78
C PRO A 130 11.56 7.49 -16.44
N GLY A 131 11.11 8.36 -15.53
CA GLY A 131 10.47 7.98 -14.27
C GLY A 131 9.01 7.59 -14.43
N PHE A 132 8.34 8.14 -15.46
CA PHE A 132 6.99 7.78 -15.83
C PHE A 132 6.99 7.22 -17.23
N ALA A 133 6.52 5.98 -17.40
CA ALA A 133 6.35 5.37 -18.72
C ALA A 133 4.85 5.09 -18.96
N PRO A 134 4.26 5.60 -20.05
CA PRO A 134 2.86 5.31 -20.40
C PRO A 134 2.60 3.81 -20.65
N ASN A 135 3.63 3.08 -21.06
CA ASN A 135 3.60 1.64 -21.27
C ASN A 135 4.79 1.00 -20.56
N LYS A 136 4.54 0.19 -19.53
CA LYS A 136 5.60 -0.48 -18.75
C LYS A 136 6.47 -1.47 -19.53
N ASN A 137 6.01 -1.96 -20.68
CA ASN A 137 6.82 -2.79 -21.59
C ASN A 137 7.73 -1.96 -22.51
N ASP A 138 7.56 -0.64 -22.49
CA ASP A 138 8.40 0.33 -23.18
C ASP A 138 8.98 1.29 -22.11
N PRO A 139 9.83 0.79 -21.19
CA PRO A 139 10.30 1.57 -20.06
C PRO A 139 11.28 2.66 -20.48
N ASN A 140 11.67 2.75 -21.75
CA ASN A 140 12.58 3.76 -22.27
C ASN A 140 11.89 4.88 -23.07
N THR A 141 10.55 4.91 -23.05
CA THR A 141 9.74 5.99 -23.61
C THR A 141 8.85 6.57 -22.52
N GLY A 142 8.87 7.89 -22.34
CA GLY A 142 8.10 8.52 -21.27
C GLY A 142 8.58 9.91 -20.86
N ILE A 143 8.40 10.22 -19.58
CA ILE A 143 8.70 11.53 -18.99
C ILE A 143 9.88 11.40 -18.02
N GLY A 144 10.87 12.27 -18.21
CA GLY A 144 12.11 12.32 -17.45
C GLY A 144 12.43 13.71 -16.90
N TRP A 145 13.67 13.85 -16.41
CA TRP A 145 14.17 15.05 -15.74
C TRP A 145 15.64 15.27 -16.13
N ALA A 146 15.94 16.38 -16.82
CA ALA A 146 17.29 16.66 -17.32
C ALA A 146 18.17 17.48 -16.35
N GLY A 147 17.58 17.97 -15.26
CA GLY A 147 18.19 18.91 -14.33
C GLY A 147 17.14 19.87 -13.75
N ASN A 148 17.56 20.77 -12.87
CA ASN A 148 16.65 21.72 -12.24
C ASN A 148 15.82 22.46 -13.32
N GLU A 149 14.51 22.56 -13.09
CA GLU A 149 13.56 23.21 -14.01
C GLU A 149 13.52 22.66 -15.46
N LEU A 150 14.05 21.45 -15.71
CA LEU A 150 14.07 20.84 -17.05
C LEU A 150 13.27 19.54 -17.10
N LEU A 151 12.10 19.59 -17.75
CA LEU A 151 11.26 18.43 -18.04
C LEU A 151 11.68 17.80 -19.37
N SER A 152 11.86 16.48 -19.39
CA SER A 152 12.24 15.74 -20.60
C SER A 152 11.10 14.86 -21.11
N LEU A 153 10.85 14.87 -22.42
CA LEU A 153 10.10 13.83 -23.13
C LEU A 153 11.10 12.91 -23.83
N ILE A 154 10.96 11.61 -23.61
CA ILE A 154 11.96 10.60 -23.97
C ILE A 154 11.30 9.55 -24.86
N ALA A 155 12.00 9.13 -25.92
CA ALA A 155 11.64 7.96 -26.70
C ALA A 155 12.89 7.12 -26.98
N ASN A 156 12.80 5.81 -26.73
CA ASN A 156 13.91 4.87 -26.95
C ASN A 156 15.24 5.33 -26.31
N ASN A 157 15.20 5.83 -25.07
CA ASN A 157 16.33 6.41 -24.34
C ASN A 157 16.96 7.68 -24.93
N PHE A 158 16.31 8.35 -25.89
CA PHE A 158 16.73 9.67 -26.39
C PHE A 158 15.76 10.76 -25.90
N GLU A 159 16.31 11.86 -25.39
CA GLU A 159 15.52 13.06 -25.10
C GLU A 159 15.08 13.69 -26.43
N THR A 160 13.78 13.65 -26.72
CA THR A 160 13.23 14.20 -27.98
C THR A 160 12.79 15.65 -27.81
N VAL A 161 12.30 16.01 -26.62
CA VAL A 161 11.90 17.38 -26.29
C VAL A 161 12.33 17.68 -24.85
N ARG A 162 12.95 18.84 -24.65
CA ARG A 162 13.20 19.42 -23.33
C ARG A 162 12.38 20.68 -23.17
N ILE A 163 11.64 20.78 -22.08
CA ILE A 163 10.87 21.97 -21.71
C ILE A 163 11.57 22.59 -20.51
N GLY A 164 12.13 23.79 -20.70
CA GLY A 164 12.72 24.60 -19.65
C GLY A 164 11.87 25.84 -19.34
N GLU A 165 12.35 26.65 -18.41
CA GLU A 165 11.67 27.88 -17.97
C GLU A 165 11.47 28.93 -19.09
N SER A 166 12.36 28.95 -20.08
CA SER A 166 12.40 29.99 -21.12
C SER A 166 12.29 29.47 -22.55
N ALA A 167 12.40 28.16 -22.76
CA ALA A 167 12.46 27.57 -24.09
C ALA A 167 11.97 26.11 -24.12
N ILE A 168 11.60 25.67 -25.32
CA ILE A 168 11.38 24.26 -25.65
C ILE A 168 12.44 23.86 -26.68
N ASP A 169 13.35 22.97 -26.31
CA ASP A 169 14.35 22.41 -27.22
C ASP A 169 13.83 21.10 -27.83
N ALA A 170 13.75 21.01 -29.15
CA ALA A 170 13.42 19.77 -29.86
C ALA A 170 14.69 19.17 -30.48
N TYR A 171 15.02 17.94 -30.09
CA TYR A 171 16.18 17.21 -30.61
C TYR A 171 15.74 16.31 -31.78
N GLY A 172 15.27 16.94 -32.86
CA GLY A 172 14.74 16.25 -34.05
C GLY A 172 13.94 17.18 -34.96
N SER A 173 13.22 16.59 -35.93
CA SER A 173 12.32 17.35 -36.78
C SER A 173 11.08 17.79 -36.01
N LEU A 174 10.75 19.08 -36.07
CA LEU A 174 9.55 19.66 -35.48
C LEU A 174 8.53 19.98 -36.58
N MET A 175 7.30 19.51 -36.41
CA MET A 175 6.17 19.92 -37.26
C MET A 175 5.29 20.89 -36.46
N ILE A 176 5.21 22.14 -36.92
CA ILE A 176 4.35 23.17 -36.33
C ILE A 176 3.15 23.36 -37.26
N HIS A 177 1.95 23.05 -36.77
CA HIS A 177 0.70 23.40 -37.46
C HIS A 177 0.20 24.73 -36.92
N GLY A 178 0.16 25.75 -37.76
CA GLY A 178 -0.56 26.99 -37.46
C GLY A 178 -1.95 26.97 -38.10
N THR A 179 -2.98 27.36 -37.36
CA THR A 179 -4.11 28.09 -37.95
C THR A 179 -3.81 29.55 -37.68
N ASP A 180 -3.10 30.19 -38.59
CA ASP A 180 -2.88 31.63 -38.47
C ASP A 180 -4.25 32.32 -38.53
N THR A 181 -4.63 33.00 -37.46
CA THR A 181 -5.82 33.87 -37.44
C THR A 181 -5.41 35.34 -37.27
N ALA A 182 -4.16 35.70 -37.57
CA ALA A 182 -3.76 37.09 -37.67
C ALA A 182 -3.83 37.52 -39.15
N ASP A 183 -4.95 38.15 -39.51
CA ASP A 183 -4.94 39.20 -40.52
C ASP A 183 -3.87 40.24 -40.13
N GLU A 184 -3.16 40.75 -41.13
CA GLU A 184 -2.03 41.72 -41.06
C GLU A 184 -2.25 42.94 -40.17
#